data_AF-A0A7Z1SFW1-F1
#
_entry.id   AF-A0A7Z1SFW1-F1
#
_cell.length_a   1.000
_cell.length_b   1.000
_cell.length_c   1.000
_cell.angle_alpha   90.00
_cell.angle_beta   90.00
_cell.angle_gamma   90.00
#
_symmetry.space_group_name_H-M   'P 1'
#
loop_
_entity.id
_entity.type
_entity.pdbx_description
1 polymer ?
#
loop_
_entity_poly.entity_id
_entity_poly.type
_entity_poly.pdbx_seq_one_letter_code
_entity_poly.pdbx_strand_id
1 'polypeptide(L)'
;FKEMINPLKEHNKLAMVLVQFPPWFDCNVQNINYILYVRKQLTDIPMSIEFRHQSWFDNQYKEQTLSFLTQHQIIHAVVDEPQVKEGSVPLVNRITSEIAFVRYHGRNHYGWTKKDMTDQEWRDVRYLYDYSDDELADLARKVEILNQKAKKVYV
;
A
#
# COMPACT_ATOMS: atom_id res chain seq x y z
N PHE A 1 -20.49 -4.15 5.65
CA PHE A 1 -19.11 -3.74 6.00
C PHE A 1 -19.09 -2.58 6.99
N LYS A 2 -19.55 -1.37 6.62
CA LYS A 2 -19.50 -0.18 7.50
C LYS A 2 -20.11 -0.39 8.88
N GLU A 3 -21.28 -1.02 8.96
CA GLU A 3 -21.92 -1.37 10.23
C GLU A 3 -21.04 -2.23 11.14
N MET A 4 -20.27 -3.17 10.55
CA MET A 4 -19.39 -4.07 11.32
C MET A 4 -18.18 -3.35 11.91
N ILE A 5 -17.66 -2.31 11.25
CA ILE A 5 -16.48 -1.56 11.71
C ILE A 5 -16.84 -0.31 12.52
N ASN A 6 -18.12 0.07 12.55
CA ASN A 6 -18.59 1.24 13.26
C ASN A 6 -18.23 1.23 14.77
N PRO A 7 -18.33 0.11 15.50
CA PRO A 7 -17.89 0.08 16.90
C PRO A 7 -16.41 0.44 17.09
N LEU A 8 -15.54 0.05 16.14
CA LEU A 8 -14.12 0.42 16.20
C LEU A 8 -13.92 1.92 15.98
N LYS A 9 -14.71 2.52 15.09
CA LYS A 9 -14.70 3.97 14.86
C LYS A 9 -15.20 4.73 16.08
N GLU A 10 -16.35 4.36 16.65
CA GLU A 10 -16.96 5.01 17.81
C GLU A 10 -16.05 4.99 19.05
N HIS A 11 -15.25 3.93 19.21
CA HIS A 11 -14.32 3.78 20.33
C HIS A 11 -12.90 4.28 20.01
N ASN A 12 -12.68 5.00 18.90
CA ASN A 12 -11.37 5.49 18.45
C ASN A 12 -10.30 4.39 18.31
N LYS A 13 -10.72 3.17 17.95
CA LYS A 13 -9.85 2.01 17.71
C LYS A 13 -9.62 1.73 16.22
N LEU A 14 -10.28 2.45 15.32
CA LEU A 14 -10.07 2.34 13.88
C LEU A 14 -9.04 3.36 13.40
N ALA A 15 -7.87 2.88 12.97
CA ALA A 15 -6.85 3.72 12.36
C ALA A 15 -7.22 4.13 10.93
N MET A 16 -7.52 3.15 10.09
CA MET A 16 -7.93 3.28 8.69
C MET A 16 -8.46 1.96 8.15
N VAL A 17 -9.10 1.99 6.98
CA VAL A 17 -9.42 0.81 6.17
C VAL A 17 -8.39 0.71 5.06
N LEU A 18 -7.71 -0.43 4.98
CA LEU A 18 -6.80 -0.75 3.88
C LEU A 18 -7.58 -1.36 2.70
N VAL A 19 -7.42 -0.76 1.53
CA VAL A 19 -7.88 -1.28 0.24
C VAL A 19 -6.65 -1.67 -0.57
N GLN A 20 -6.26 -2.94 -0.48
CA GLN A 20 -5.16 -3.50 -1.26
C GLN A 20 -5.68 -4.02 -2.60
N PHE A 21 -5.12 -3.51 -3.70
CA PHE A 21 -5.44 -3.98 -5.04
C PHE A 21 -4.48 -5.09 -5.50
N PRO A 22 -4.95 -6.01 -6.35
CA PRO A 22 -4.12 -7.07 -6.90
C PRO A 22 -3.14 -6.56 -7.96
N PRO A 23 -2.12 -7.37 -8.32
CA PRO A 23 -1.08 -6.95 -9.27
C PRO A 23 -1.55 -6.79 -10.72
N TRP A 24 -2.80 -7.11 -11.07
CA TRP A 24 -3.39 -6.83 -12.39
C TRP A 24 -4.23 -5.55 -12.43
N PHE A 25 -4.27 -4.80 -11.32
CA PHE A 25 -4.98 -3.52 -11.23
C PHE A 25 -4.04 -2.40 -11.67
N ASP A 26 -3.96 -2.17 -12.98
CA ASP A 26 -3.12 -1.19 -13.66
C ASP A 26 -3.68 0.25 -13.61
N CYS A 27 -2.87 1.22 -14.01
CA CYS A 27 -3.23 2.64 -13.99
C CYS A 27 -4.01 3.02 -15.26
N ASN A 28 -5.33 2.81 -15.24
CA ASN A 28 -6.24 3.18 -16.32
C ASN A 28 -7.51 3.87 -15.81
N VAL A 29 -8.30 4.43 -16.72
CA VAL A 29 -9.51 5.20 -16.39
C VAL A 29 -10.55 4.36 -15.64
N GLN A 30 -10.73 3.08 -15.99
CA GLN A 30 -11.70 2.21 -15.33
C GLN A 30 -11.32 1.98 -13.86
N ASN A 31 -10.03 1.72 -13.60
CA ASN A 31 -9.49 1.50 -12.26
C ASN A 31 -9.50 2.78 -11.42
N ILE A 32 -9.20 3.95 -12.02
CA ILE A 32 -9.36 5.25 -11.36
C ILE A 32 -10.82 5.48 -10.94
N ASN A 33 -11.77 5.23 -11.83
CA ASN A 33 -13.20 5.36 -11.50
C ASN A 33 -13.63 4.39 -10.40
N TYR A 34 -13.07 3.18 -10.37
CA TYR A 34 -13.32 2.23 -9.30
C TYR A 34 -12.81 2.72 -7.95
N ILE A 35 -11.61 3.32 -7.90
CA ILE A 35 -11.08 3.94 -6.68
C ILE A 35 -12.02 5.05 -6.17
N LEU A 36 -12.50 5.91 -7.06
CA LEU A 36 -13.45 6.97 -6.71
C LEU A 36 -14.76 6.40 -6.16
N TYR A 37 -15.26 5.31 -6.75
CA TYR A 37 -16.42 4.59 -6.24
C TYR A 37 -16.17 4.07 -4.81
N VAL A 38 -15.05 3.39 -4.57
CA VAL A 38 -14.71 2.86 -3.23
C VAL A 38 -14.53 4.01 -2.21
N ARG A 39 -13.86 5.10 -2.60
CA ARG A 39 -13.71 6.30 -1.76
C ARG A 39 -15.07 6.84 -1.33
N LYS A 40 -16.04 6.92 -2.26
CA LYS A 40 -17.42 7.35 -1.97
C LYS A 40 -18.14 6.42 -1.00
N GLN A 41 -17.85 5.12 -1.03
CA GLN A 41 -18.44 4.18 -0.06
C GLN A 41 -17.90 4.39 1.37
N LEU A 42 -16.67 4.90 1.51
CA LEU A 42 -15.93 5.07 2.76
C LEU A 42 -15.72 6.54 3.16
N THR A 43 -16.57 7.47 2.69
CA THR A 43 -16.39 8.94 2.82
C THR A 43 -16.03 9.41 4.23
N ASP A 44 -16.58 8.80 5.27
CA ASP A 44 -16.41 9.16 6.68
C ASP A 44 -15.38 8.29 7.43
N ILE A 45 -14.64 7.45 6.70
CA ILE A 45 -13.66 6.50 7.24
C ILE A 45 -12.30 6.77 6.57
N PRO A 46 -11.20 6.92 7.35
CA PRO A 46 -9.86 7.02 6.79
C PRO A 46 -9.56 5.78 5.92
N MET A 47 -9.13 6.00 4.68
CA MET A 47 -8.92 4.93 3.72
C MET A 47 -7.50 4.99 3.19
N SER A 48 -6.82 3.86 3.18
CA SER A 48 -5.53 3.69 2.53
C SER A 48 -5.70 2.85 1.27
N ILE A 49 -4.96 3.20 0.22
CA ILE A 49 -4.81 2.36 -0.97
C ILE A 49 -3.41 1.81 -1.01
N GLU A 50 -3.34 0.54 -1.36
CA GLU A 50 -2.09 -0.15 -1.63
C GLU A 50 -2.12 -0.73 -3.05
N PHE A 51 -1.18 -0.27 -3.87
CA PHE A 51 -1.02 -0.72 -5.24
C PHE A 51 0.01 -1.86 -5.33
N ARG A 52 -0.18 -2.72 -6.32
CA ARG A 52 0.69 -3.86 -6.65
C ARG A 52 1.10 -3.94 -8.12
N HIS A 53 0.66 -2.97 -8.92
CA HIS A 53 1.01 -2.88 -10.34
C HIS A 53 1.91 -1.66 -10.57
N GLN A 54 3.06 -1.85 -11.22
CA GLN A 54 4.10 -0.81 -11.36
C GLN A 54 3.62 0.47 -12.04
N SER A 55 2.65 0.36 -12.97
CA SER A 55 2.14 1.47 -13.78
C SER A 55 1.63 2.68 -12.98
N TRP A 56 1.23 2.48 -11.72
CA TRP A 56 0.82 3.57 -10.83
C TRP A 56 2.00 4.47 -10.40
N PHE A 57 3.23 3.96 -10.49
CA PHE A 57 4.44 4.66 -10.05
C PHE A 57 5.53 4.73 -11.11
N ASP A 58 5.21 4.39 -12.36
CA ASP A 58 6.07 4.70 -13.50
C ASP A 58 6.34 6.21 -13.58
N ASN A 59 7.48 6.58 -14.17
CA ASN A 59 7.97 7.96 -14.19
C ASN A 59 6.94 8.99 -14.68
N GLN A 60 6.05 8.59 -15.59
CA GLN A 60 5.00 9.45 -16.12
C GLN A 60 3.85 9.69 -15.13
N TYR A 61 3.46 8.67 -14.35
CA TYR A 61 2.23 8.69 -13.57
C TYR A 61 2.45 8.93 -12.08
N LYS A 62 3.64 8.67 -11.54
CA LYS A 62 3.94 8.73 -10.10
C LYS A 62 3.41 9.98 -9.39
N GLU A 63 3.74 11.18 -9.86
CA GLU A 63 3.30 12.42 -9.19
C GLU A 63 1.80 12.67 -9.41
N GLN A 64 1.23 12.23 -10.54
CA GLN A 64 -0.22 12.32 -10.79
C GLN A 64 -0.99 11.39 -9.84
N THR A 65 -0.49 10.18 -9.62
CA THR A 65 -1.06 9.23 -8.66
C THR A 65 -0.99 9.78 -7.24
N LEU A 66 0.16 10.28 -6.79
CA LEU A 66 0.29 10.88 -5.45
C LEU A 66 -0.62 12.12 -5.28
N SER A 67 -0.72 12.97 -6.31
CA SER A 67 -1.63 14.11 -6.31
C SER A 67 -3.08 13.67 -6.23
N PHE A 68 -3.49 12.69 -7.03
CA PHE A 68 -4.83 12.11 -7.03
C PHE A 68 -5.21 11.57 -5.64
N LEU A 69 -4.32 10.78 -5.02
CA LEU A 69 -4.55 10.27 -3.66
C LEU A 69 -4.72 11.41 -2.65
N THR A 70 -3.87 12.45 -2.74
CA THR A 70 -3.95 13.63 -1.86
C THR A 70 -5.28 14.38 -2.04
N GLN A 71 -5.68 14.66 -3.29
CA GLN A 71 -6.93 15.35 -3.61
C GLN A 71 -8.17 14.63 -3.09
N HIS A 72 -8.13 13.30 -3.08
CA HIS A 72 -9.24 12.47 -2.60
C HIS A 72 -9.11 12.02 -1.14
N GLN A 73 -8.16 12.58 -0.39
CA GLN A 73 -7.92 12.26 1.03
C GLN A 73 -7.69 10.77 1.26
N ILE A 74 -6.94 10.15 0.34
CA ILE A 74 -6.56 8.74 0.38
C ILE A 74 -5.14 8.62 0.90
N ILE A 75 -4.93 7.76 1.89
CA ILE A 75 -3.62 7.45 2.44
C ILE A 75 -2.89 6.55 1.44
N HIS A 76 -1.71 6.96 1.02
CA HIS A 76 -0.79 6.12 0.25
C HIS A 76 -0.13 5.10 1.18
N ALA A 77 -0.32 3.82 0.90
CA ALA A 77 0.47 2.76 1.53
C ALA A 77 1.86 2.73 0.89
N VAL A 78 2.89 3.03 1.69
CA VAL A 78 4.29 2.84 1.31
C VAL A 78 4.62 1.36 1.46
N VAL A 79 5.07 0.73 0.39
CA VAL A 79 5.27 -0.72 0.35
C VAL A 79 6.74 -1.05 0.15
N ASP A 80 7.28 -1.95 0.96
CA ASP A 80 8.50 -2.68 0.64
C ASP A 80 8.09 -4.09 0.21
N GLU A 81 8.42 -4.44 -1.03
CA GLU A 81 8.12 -5.74 -1.62
C GLU A 81 9.19 -6.11 -2.67
N PRO A 82 9.26 -7.38 -3.10
CA PRO A 82 10.25 -7.82 -4.07
C PRO A 82 10.05 -7.08 -5.40
N GLN A 83 11.12 -6.53 -5.96
CA GLN A 83 11.07 -5.78 -7.21
C GLN A 83 11.02 -6.75 -8.40
N VAL A 84 9.82 -7.16 -8.80
CA VAL A 84 9.56 -8.19 -9.82
C VAL A 84 8.63 -7.66 -10.90
N LYS A 85 9.22 -7.22 -12.01
CA LYS A 85 8.50 -6.77 -13.23
C LYS A 85 7.28 -5.89 -12.88
N GLU A 86 6.16 -6.11 -13.56
CA GLU A 86 4.97 -5.28 -13.46
C GLU A 86 4.12 -5.55 -12.22
N GLY A 87 4.26 -6.74 -11.61
CA GLY A 87 3.49 -7.19 -10.44
C GLY A 87 4.09 -6.76 -9.10
N SER A 88 4.83 -5.65 -9.10
CA SER A 88 5.37 -5.02 -7.91
C SER A 88 5.45 -3.50 -8.09
N VAL A 89 5.49 -2.77 -6.98
CA VAL A 89 5.72 -1.33 -6.96
C VAL A 89 7.06 -1.00 -6.29
N PRO A 90 7.72 0.10 -6.70
CA PRO A 90 8.88 0.59 -5.97
C PRO A 90 8.47 1.12 -4.59
N LEU A 91 9.40 1.13 -3.64
CA LEU A 91 9.21 1.82 -2.37
C LEU A 91 9.15 3.34 -2.61
N VAL A 92 7.94 3.87 -2.72
CA VAL A 92 7.68 5.31 -2.86
C VAL A 92 7.52 5.93 -1.48
N ASN A 93 8.62 6.46 -0.92
CA ASN A 93 8.66 7.06 0.43
C ASN A 93 8.02 8.47 0.47
N ARG A 94 6.70 8.55 0.19
CA ARG A 94 5.92 9.80 0.14
C ARG A 94 4.59 9.59 0.86
N ILE A 95 4.13 10.61 1.59
CA ILE A 95 2.79 10.63 2.18
C ILE A 95 1.84 11.45 1.32
N THR A 96 0.57 11.11 1.38
CA THR A 96 -0.55 11.83 0.70
C THR A 96 -1.61 12.30 1.70
N SER A 97 -1.30 12.18 2.99
CA SER A 97 -2.16 12.52 4.14
C SER A 97 -1.29 12.86 5.34
N GLU A 98 -1.90 13.35 6.43
CA GLU A 98 -1.22 13.53 7.72
C GLU A 98 -0.86 12.19 8.41
N ILE A 99 -1.35 11.07 7.87
CA ILE A 99 -1.01 9.72 8.29
C ILE A 99 -0.03 9.11 7.27
N ALA A 100 1.08 8.58 7.76
CA ALA A 100 1.92 7.66 6.99
C ALA A 100 1.50 6.21 7.30
N PHE A 101 1.36 5.41 6.26
CA PHE A 101 1.12 3.98 6.40
C PHE A 101 2.16 3.23 5.59
N VAL A 102 2.85 2.30 6.23
CA VAL A 102 3.92 1.50 5.66
C VAL A 102 3.56 0.04 5.81
N ARG A 103 3.91 -0.79 4.81
CA ARG A 103 3.78 -2.25 4.88
C ARG A 103 5.00 -2.92 4.29
N TYR A 104 5.54 -3.90 5.00
CA TYR A 104 6.68 -4.70 4.57
C TYR A 104 6.23 -6.12 4.25
N HIS A 105 6.47 -6.57 3.02
CA HIS A 105 6.09 -7.90 2.53
C HIS A 105 7.29 -8.84 2.40
N GLY A 106 8.49 -8.39 2.72
CA GLY A 106 9.72 -9.10 2.43
C GLY A 106 10.23 -8.84 1.01
N ARG A 107 11.41 -9.37 0.69
CA ARG A 107 12.06 -9.22 -0.63
C ARG A 107 12.35 -10.58 -1.28
N ASN A 108 11.51 -11.59 -1.01
CA ASN A 108 11.63 -12.92 -1.61
C ASN A 108 11.25 -12.91 -3.11
N HIS A 109 12.23 -12.60 -3.97
CA HIS A 109 12.06 -12.59 -5.43
C HIS A 109 11.60 -13.93 -6.01
N TYR A 110 12.06 -15.06 -5.45
CA TYR A 110 11.79 -16.39 -6.02
C TYR A 110 10.35 -16.85 -5.77
N GLY A 111 9.80 -16.50 -4.60
CA GLY A 111 8.43 -16.85 -4.19
C GLY A 111 7.36 -15.83 -4.58
N TRP A 112 7.72 -14.63 -5.05
CA TRP A 112 6.76 -13.55 -5.29
C TRP A 112 5.77 -13.83 -6.42
N THR A 113 6.19 -14.54 -7.48
CA THR A 113 5.30 -14.94 -8.58
C THR A 113 4.92 -16.40 -8.44
N LYS A 114 3.61 -16.69 -8.56
CA LYS A 114 3.04 -18.04 -8.46
C LYS A 114 3.74 -19.07 -9.35
N LYS A 115 4.13 -18.70 -10.57
CA LYS A 115 4.73 -19.62 -11.57
C LYS A 115 3.90 -20.92 -11.65
N ASP A 116 4.53 -22.07 -11.47
CA ASP A 116 3.92 -23.41 -11.54
C ASP A 116 3.37 -23.89 -10.18
N MET A 117 3.43 -23.05 -9.13
CA MET A 117 2.92 -23.39 -7.80
C MET A 117 1.39 -23.37 -7.77
N THR A 118 0.80 -24.18 -6.90
CA THR A 118 -0.60 -24.02 -6.50
C THR A 118 -0.80 -22.70 -5.75
N ASP A 119 -2.07 -22.26 -5.62
CA ASP A 119 -2.37 -21.04 -4.84
C ASP A 119 -1.94 -21.14 -3.37
N GLN A 120 -1.91 -22.36 -2.81
CA GLN A 120 -1.50 -22.57 -1.43
C GLN A 120 0.02 -22.44 -1.28
N GLU A 121 0.77 -23.18 -2.08
CA GLU A 121 2.25 -23.15 -2.06
C GLU A 121 2.79 -21.74 -2.29
N TRP A 122 2.20 -21.00 -3.23
CA TRP A 122 2.60 -19.61 -3.50
C TRP A 122 2.35 -18.69 -2.30
N ARG A 123 1.23 -18.85 -1.59
CA ARG A 123 0.93 -18.06 -0.39
C ARG A 123 1.89 -18.38 0.75
N ASP A 124 2.35 -19.62 0.86
CA ASP A 124 3.26 -20.06 1.91
C ASP A 124 4.66 -19.47 1.72
N VAL A 125 5.11 -19.26 0.48
CA VAL A 125 6.49 -18.81 0.19
C VAL A 125 6.62 -17.31 -0.10
N ARG A 126 5.58 -16.63 -0.60
CA ARG A 126 5.72 -15.25 -1.10
C ARG A 126 6.12 -14.22 -0.03
N TYR A 127 5.82 -14.51 1.24
CA TYR A 127 6.18 -13.66 2.39
C TYR A 127 7.32 -14.24 3.24
N LEU A 128 7.90 -15.38 2.82
CA LEU A 128 8.99 -16.03 3.54
C LEU A 128 10.28 -15.24 3.30
N TYR A 129 10.51 -14.24 4.15
CA TYR A 129 11.68 -13.38 4.11
C TYR A 129 12.01 -12.91 5.52
N ASP A 130 13.28 -13.00 5.87
CA ASP A 130 13.82 -12.44 7.11
C ASP A 130 14.72 -11.27 6.73
N TYR A 131 14.30 -10.06 7.11
CA TYR A 131 15.06 -8.85 6.80
C TYR A 131 16.36 -8.86 7.61
N SER A 132 17.48 -8.55 6.96
CA SER A 132 18.74 -8.40 7.70
C SER A 132 18.71 -7.14 8.59
N ASP A 133 19.58 -7.10 9.60
CA ASP A 133 19.75 -5.92 10.46
C ASP A 133 20.04 -4.65 9.63
N ASP A 134 20.83 -4.76 8.56
CA ASP A 134 21.14 -3.65 7.66
C ASP A 134 19.89 -3.16 6.90
N GLU A 135 19.04 -4.08 6.44
CA GLU A 135 17.79 -3.76 5.78
C GLU A 135 16.79 -3.12 6.74
N LEU A 136 16.67 -3.64 7.95
CA LEU A 136 15.82 -3.08 9.00
C LEU A 136 16.30 -1.67 9.38
N ALA A 137 17.60 -1.46 9.52
CA ALA A 137 18.17 -0.14 9.79
C ALA A 137 17.86 0.85 8.66
N ASP A 138 17.90 0.40 7.39
CA ASP A 138 17.52 1.22 6.25
C ASP A 138 16.02 1.56 6.21
N LEU A 139 15.17 0.57 6.46
CA LEU A 139 13.72 0.76 6.53
C LEU A 139 13.32 1.70 7.68
N ALA A 140 13.96 1.56 8.84
CA ALA A 140 13.76 2.45 9.98
C ALA A 140 14.08 3.91 9.63
N ARG A 141 15.23 4.17 8.97
CA ARG A 141 15.58 5.53 8.50
C ARG A 141 14.54 6.09 7.52
N LYS A 142 13.98 5.26 6.64
CA LYS A 142 12.92 5.70 5.72
C LYS A 142 11.64 6.08 6.46
N VAL A 143 11.27 5.33 7.50
CA VAL A 143 10.13 5.63 8.38
C VAL A 143 10.35 6.92 9.15
N GLU A 144 11.56 7.17 9.67
CA GLU A 144 11.90 8.43 10.35
C GLU A 144 11.68 9.65 9.45
N ILE A 145 12.01 9.55 8.17
CA ILE A 145 11.75 10.61 7.17
C ILE A 145 10.24 10.86 7.02
N LEU A 146 9.41 9.81 7.02
CA LEU A 146 7.95 9.96 6.97
C LEU A 146 7.42 10.60 8.26
N ASN A 147 7.98 10.22 9.41
CA ASN A 147 7.61 10.74 10.73
C ASN A 147 7.85 12.25 10.87
N GLN A 148 8.78 12.82 10.11
CA GLN A 148 8.99 14.29 10.07
C GLN A 148 7.82 15.05 9.40
N LYS A 149 7.02 14.37 8.58
CA LYS A 149 5.95 14.98 7.77
C LYS A 149 4.55 14.53 8.18
N ALA A 150 4.42 13.37 8.81
CA ALA A 150 3.17 12.80 9.27
C ALA A 150 2.94 13.11 10.76
N LYS A 151 1.67 13.30 11.15
CA LYS A 151 1.27 13.37 12.56
C LYS A 151 1.26 11.99 13.23
N LYS A 152 1.06 10.94 12.44
CA LYS A 152 1.06 9.56 12.92
C LYS A 152 1.59 8.63 11.84
N VAL A 153 2.41 7.67 12.26
CA VAL A 153 2.95 6.63 11.39
C VAL A 153 2.47 5.27 11.88
N TYR A 154 2.01 4.45 10.93
CA TYR A 154 1.70 3.04 11.14
C TYR A 154 2.61 2.24 10.22
N VAL A 155 3.25 1.21 10.76
CA VAL A 155 4.16 0.29 10.07
C VAL A 155 3.65 -1.13 10.27
#